data_AF-A0A9Q1E9S5-F1
#
_entry.id   AF-A0A9Q1E9S5-F1
#
_cell.length_a   1.000
_cell.length_b   1.000
_cell.length_c   1.000
_cell.angle_alpha   90.00
_cell.angle_beta   90.00
_cell.angle_gamma   90.00
#
_symmetry.space_group_name_H-M   'P 1'
#
loop_
_entity.id
_entity.type
_entity.pdbx_description
1 polymer ?
#
loop_
_entity_poly.entity_id
_entity_poly.type
_entity_poly.pdbx_seq_one_letter_code
_entity_poly.pdbx_strand_id
1 'polypeptide(L)'
;MAVRVAVFYSSPQRLDVYVDNSLVAPTNTLWNNDHSDYTLQEPSFDGQYVPQLNSGAHGSNYFDGTYKMMNVLLRGSAPAEIHTSPLVFISFGLPAMTVDEFYGKNLVSNLALFLKIPTNMIRVTKVIREDSARRRRRATGLTVEVEISQLPEQQISNSTSEEKFRTLQNIADDLGKAAVSGNLSQATGIDMASMHILPPTPPPTDPAWRMVADVEVTREDPVPSFVASVARLMVMQEPLPSDHGGPLIQQPSLKALDEEGNCVSVGVTSLMLVAMLKGPGGLSLPGLQGNTTVLFVSCWANYTDLSINTAGENMTMVFYLNSVKVQSRSITIKAATTVGPTVDPDLDFPSIFDSVSPVKSSTLYLFALILSLSLMLLRV
;
A
#
# COMPACT_ATOMS: atom_id res chain seq x y z
N MET A 1 -38.10 25.59 9.90
CA MET A 1 -36.78 25.95 10.45
C MET A 1 -35.72 25.41 9.51
N ALA A 2 -34.65 26.17 9.28
CA ALA A 2 -33.54 25.76 8.43
C ALA A 2 -32.24 25.84 9.24
N VAL A 3 -31.40 24.82 9.12
CA VAL A 3 -30.11 24.74 9.80
C VAL A 3 -29.06 24.43 8.74
N ARG A 4 -27.95 25.15 8.74
CA ARG A 4 -26.77 24.79 7.94
C ARG A 4 -25.77 24.10 8.85
N VAL A 5 -25.38 22.90 8.47
CA VAL A 5 -24.33 22.13 9.15
C VAL A 5 -23.07 22.22 8.30
N ALA A 6 -21.93 22.43 8.94
CA ALA A 6 -20.62 22.37 8.32
C ALA A 6 -19.83 21.24 8.99
N VAL A 7 -19.48 20.22 8.22
CA VAL A 7 -18.75 19.03 8.70
C VAL A 7 -17.36 19.03 8.08
N PHE A 8 -16.34 18.82 8.90
CA PHE A 8 -14.96 18.78 8.44
C PHE A 8 -14.58 17.41 7.85
N TYR A 9 -13.92 17.40 6.70
CA TYR A 9 -13.41 16.18 6.03
C TYR A 9 -11.96 16.36 5.61
N SER A 10 -11.03 15.60 6.20
CA SER A 10 -9.59 15.74 5.91
C SER A 10 -9.16 15.12 4.59
N SER A 11 -9.89 14.10 4.11
CA SER A 11 -9.50 13.32 2.94
C SER A 11 -9.98 13.96 1.63
N PRO A 12 -9.21 13.82 0.53
CA PRO A 12 -9.57 14.36 -0.78
C PRO A 12 -10.56 13.45 -1.52
N GLN A 13 -11.45 12.77 -0.80
CA GLN A 13 -12.47 11.93 -1.43
C GLN A 13 -13.63 12.81 -1.92
N ARG A 14 -14.38 12.32 -2.91
CA ARG A 14 -15.60 13.02 -3.33
C ARG A 14 -16.70 12.81 -2.30
N LEU A 15 -17.40 13.88 -1.95
CA LEU A 15 -18.54 13.86 -1.03
C LEU A 15 -19.82 14.08 -1.82
N ASP A 16 -20.67 13.07 -1.86
CA ASP A 16 -21.94 13.08 -2.57
C ASP A 16 -23.09 13.18 -1.55
N VAL A 17 -24.01 14.15 -1.73
CA VAL A 17 -25.15 14.35 -0.82
C VAL A 17 -26.41 13.76 -1.41
N TYR A 18 -27.17 13.02 -0.63
CA TYR A 18 -28.43 12.41 -1.03
C TYR A 18 -29.59 12.83 -0.13
N VAL A 19 -30.74 13.05 -0.72
CA VAL A 19 -32.03 13.26 -0.05
C VAL A 19 -33.05 12.35 -0.73
N ASP A 20 -33.79 11.56 0.04
CA ASP A 20 -34.74 10.57 -0.48
C ASP A 20 -34.11 9.67 -1.56
N ASN A 21 -32.87 9.22 -1.30
CA ASN A 21 -32.02 8.43 -2.21
C ASN A 21 -31.61 9.12 -3.53
N SER A 22 -31.95 10.39 -3.72
CA SER A 22 -31.59 11.16 -4.91
C SER A 22 -30.39 12.06 -4.65
N LEU A 23 -29.44 12.07 -5.59
CA LEU A 23 -28.30 12.98 -5.54
C LEU A 23 -28.77 14.43 -5.54
N VAL A 24 -28.27 15.20 -4.57
CA VAL A 24 -28.39 16.65 -4.54
C VAL A 24 -27.03 17.22 -4.91
N ALA A 25 -26.89 17.68 -6.15
CA ALA A 25 -25.62 18.18 -6.63
C ALA A 25 -25.18 19.47 -5.88
N PRO A 26 -23.87 19.69 -5.74
CA PRO A 26 -23.33 20.91 -5.17
C PRO A 26 -23.84 22.18 -5.88
N THR A 27 -23.87 23.29 -5.15
CA THR A 27 -24.28 24.61 -5.67
C THR A 27 -23.35 25.17 -6.75
N ASN A 28 -22.11 24.67 -6.85
CA ASN A 28 -21.11 25.03 -7.86
C ASN A 28 -21.02 24.04 -9.03
N THR A 29 -22.04 23.19 -9.19
CA THR A 29 -22.10 22.16 -10.23
C THR A 29 -22.28 22.75 -11.63
N LEU A 30 -21.48 22.24 -12.57
CA LEU A 30 -21.63 22.37 -14.01
C LEU A 30 -21.95 21.00 -14.60
N TRP A 31 -23.19 20.79 -14.98
CA TRP A 31 -23.66 19.54 -15.59
C TRP A 31 -23.15 19.37 -17.02
N ASN A 32 -22.87 18.12 -17.38
CA ASN A 32 -22.79 17.74 -18.78
C ASN A 32 -24.19 17.75 -19.43
N ASN A 33 -24.24 17.72 -20.77
CA ASN A 33 -25.51 17.80 -21.50
C ASN A 33 -26.52 16.72 -21.07
N ASP A 34 -26.03 15.51 -20.78
CA ASP A 34 -26.86 14.35 -20.46
C ASP A 34 -27.24 14.25 -18.97
N HIS A 35 -26.82 15.21 -18.13
CA HIS A 35 -27.03 15.25 -16.68
C HIS A 35 -26.60 13.97 -15.95
N SER A 36 -25.64 13.25 -16.52
CA SER A 36 -25.05 12.03 -15.95
C SER A 36 -23.79 12.31 -15.17
N ASP A 37 -23.14 13.46 -15.42
CA ASP A 37 -21.92 13.86 -14.76
C ASP A 37 -21.83 15.39 -14.58
N TYR A 38 -21.03 15.82 -13.62
CA TYR A 38 -20.73 17.22 -13.39
C TYR A 38 -19.28 17.49 -13.04
N THR A 39 -18.88 18.74 -13.34
CA THR A 39 -17.65 19.36 -12.85
C THR A 39 -17.97 20.44 -11.83
N LEU A 40 -17.01 20.80 -10.98
CA LEU A 40 -17.17 21.83 -9.95
C LEU A 40 -16.48 23.12 -10.36
N GLN A 41 -17.17 24.25 -10.21
CA GLN A 41 -16.57 25.57 -10.41
C GLN A 41 -15.76 25.98 -9.18
N GLU A 42 -14.58 26.55 -9.42
CA GLU A 42 -13.80 27.21 -8.38
C GLU A 42 -14.48 28.52 -7.94
N PRO A 43 -14.52 28.82 -6.63
CA PRO A 43 -15.05 30.08 -6.12
C PRO A 43 -14.14 31.26 -6.52
N SER A 44 -14.75 32.35 -6.98
CA SER A 44 -14.09 33.63 -7.20
C SER A 44 -13.93 34.45 -5.91
N PHE A 45 -14.73 34.16 -4.88
CA PHE A 45 -14.64 34.77 -3.55
C PHE A 45 -15.19 33.82 -2.48
N ASP A 46 -14.78 34.06 -1.23
CA ASP A 46 -15.18 33.23 -0.09
C ASP A 46 -16.71 33.23 0.10
N GLY A 47 -17.27 32.04 0.31
CA GLY A 47 -18.71 31.86 0.52
C GLY A 47 -19.59 31.92 -0.74
N GLN A 48 -19.06 32.14 -1.96
CA GLN A 48 -19.84 32.29 -3.19
C GLN A 48 -20.89 31.19 -3.40
N TYR A 49 -20.52 29.95 -3.13
CA TYR A 49 -21.36 28.77 -3.35
C TYR A 49 -21.94 28.20 -2.05
N VAL A 50 -21.67 28.79 -0.89
CA VAL A 50 -22.19 28.25 0.37
C VAL A 50 -23.74 28.35 0.39
N PRO A 51 -24.46 27.26 0.68
CA PRO A 51 -25.92 27.26 0.74
C PRO A 51 -26.48 28.33 1.68
N GLN A 52 -27.41 29.12 1.16
CA GLN A 52 -28.05 30.20 1.91
C GLN A 52 -29.21 29.67 2.75
N LEU A 53 -29.36 30.18 3.99
CA LEU A 53 -30.40 29.71 4.91
C LEU A 53 -31.82 29.95 4.39
N ASN A 54 -32.01 30.93 3.52
CA ASN A 54 -33.30 31.25 2.90
C ASN A 54 -33.62 30.37 1.67
N SER A 55 -32.65 29.60 1.16
CA SER A 55 -32.87 28.66 0.05
C SER A 55 -33.90 27.59 0.43
N GLY A 56 -34.87 27.33 -0.45
CA GLY A 56 -35.88 26.30 -0.24
C GLY A 56 -35.37 24.86 -0.38
N ALA A 57 -34.17 24.66 -0.91
CA ALA A 57 -33.65 23.36 -1.29
C ALA A 57 -33.02 22.61 -0.10
N HIS A 58 -33.74 21.64 0.47
CA HIS A 58 -33.19 20.68 1.41
C HIS A 58 -32.07 19.85 0.75
N GLY A 59 -30.97 19.60 1.47
CA GLY A 59 -29.80 18.88 0.95
C GLY A 59 -28.86 19.73 0.09
N SER A 60 -29.20 20.98 -0.21
CA SER A 60 -28.31 21.91 -0.93
C SER A 60 -26.97 22.00 -0.21
N ASN A 61 -25.88 21.82 -0.95
CA ASN A 61 -24.57 21.60 -0.37
C ASN A 61 -23.43 22.25 -1.16
N TYR A 62 -22.29 22.40 -0.49
CA TYR A 62 -21.04 22.88 -1.06
C TYR A 62 -19.87 22.40 -0.21
N PHE A 63 -18.89 21.76 -0.86
CA PHE A 63 -17.62 21.44 -0.22
C PHE A 63 -16.65 22.60 -0.40
N ASP A 64 -16.26 23.21 0.72
CA ASP A 64 -15.21 24.21 0.75
C ASP A 64 -13.86 23.52 0.85
N GLY A 65 -13.12 23.44 -0.26
CA GLY A 65 -11.80 22.83 -0.32
C GLY A 65 -10.72 23.57 0.48
N THR A 66 -10.90 24.87 0.75
CA THR A 66 -9.91 25.67 1.50
C THR A 66 -9.96 25.35 2.99
N TYR A 67 -11.17 25.32 3.55
CA TYR A 67 -11.38 25.00 4.96
C TYR A 67 -11.69 23.52 5.23
N LYS A 68 -11.84 22.74 4.15
CA LYS A 68 -12.23 21.33 4.14
C LYS A 68 -13.57 21.07 4.83
N MET A 69 -14.53 21.96 4.58
CA MET A 69 -15.85 21.94 5.24
C MET A 69 -16.94 21.61 4.24
N MET A 70 -17.63 20.50 4.47
CA MET A 70 -18.85 20.14 3.76
C MET A 70 -20.04 20.86 4.38
N ASN A 71 -20.59 21.83 3.65
CA ASN A 71 -21.75 22.59 4.06
C ASN A 71 -23.01 21.91 3.51
N VAL A 72 -24.00 21.62 4.36
CA VAL A 72 -25.29 21.04 3.95
C VAL A 72 -26.44 21.81 4.60
N LEU A 73 -27.45 22.17 3.81
CA LEU A 73 -28.66 22.83 4.28
C LEU A 73 -29.74 21.81 4.64
N LEU A 74 -30.07 21.74 5.93
CA LEU A 74 -31.11 20.87 6.48
C LEU A 74 -32.42 21.65 6.68
N ARG A 75 -33.53 21.08 6.20
CA ARG A 75 -34.87 21.65 6.29
C ARG A 75 -35.88 20.52 6.46
N GLY A 76 -36.81 20.69 7.39
CA GLY A 76 -37.81 19.65 7.69
C GLY A 76 -37.22 18.49 8.48
N SER A 77 -37.86 17.33 8.39
CA SER A 77 -37.51 16.12 9.15
C SER A 77 -36.84 15.03 8.30
N ALA A 78 -36.72 15.23 6.98
CA ALA A 78 -36.04 14.28 6.12
C ALA A 78 -34.52 14.31 6.40
N PRO A 79 -33.85 13.15 6.43
CA PRO A 79 -32.41 13.10 6.56
C PRO A 79 -31.73 13.49 5.24
N ALA A 80 -30.56 14.10 5.34
CA ALA A 80 -29.62 14.23 4.24
C ALA A 80 -28.41 13.32 4.54
N GLU A 81 -28.04 12.50 3.58
CA GLU A 81 -26.93 11.55 3.71
C GLU A 81 -25.71 12.07 2.96
N ILE A 82 -24.52 11.97 3.55
CA ILE A 82 -23.26 12.28 2.89
C ILE A 82 -22.54 10.95 2.66
N HIS A 83 -22.39 10.57 1.41
CA HIS A 83 -21.66 9.37 1.00
C HIS A 83 -20.29 9.77 0.48
N THR A 84 -19.27 9.09 0.98
CA THR A 84 -17.90 9.31 0.54
C THR A 84 -17.56 8.35 -0.60
N SER A 85 -17.14 8.91 -1.74
CA SER A 85 -16.74 8.18 -2.93
C SER A 85 -15.22 8.21 -3.10
N PRO A 86 -14.54 7.06 -3.20
CA PRO A 86 -13.09 7.02 -3.36
C PRO A 86 -12.64 7.60 -4.70
N LEU A 87 -11.41 8.13 -4.75
CA LEU A 87 -10.74 8.58 -5.97
C LEU A 87 -9.24 8.31 -5.90
N VAL A 88 -8.58 8.26 -7.06
CA VAL A 88 -7.12 8.30 -7.18
C VAL A 88 -6.74 9.69 -7.66
N PHE A 89 -5.79 10.33 -6.99
CA PHE A 89 -5.20 11.59 -7.47
C PHE A 89 -3.80 11.31 -7.99
N ILE A 90 -3.48 11.82 -9.17
CA ILE A 90 -2.15 11.75 -9.75
C ILE A 90 -1.66 13.12 -10.19
N SER A 91 -0.35 13.34 -10.05
CA SER A 91 0.33 14.53 -10.55
C SER A 91 1.66 14.16 -11.19
N PHE A 92 1.94 14.67 -12.38
CA PHE A 92 3.20 14.39 -13.07
C PHE A 92 3.65 15.60 -13.90
N GLY A 93 4.97 15.67 -14.09
CA GLY A 93 5.60 16.65 -14.97
C GLY A 93 5.65 16.13 -16.41
N LEU A 94 5.43 17.02 -17.36
CA LEU A 94 5.66 16.80 -18.78
C LEU A 94 6.81 17.68 -19.28
N PRO A 95 7.60 17.17 -20.25
CA PRO A 95 8.56 18.00 -20.94
C PRO A 95 7.86 19.16 -21.62
N ALA A 96 8.62 20.20 -21.88
CA ALA A 96 8.06 21.45 -22.32
C ALA A 96 7.43 21.35 -23.71
N MET A 97 6.11 21.48 -23.72
CA MET A 97 5.25 21.50 -24.90
C MET A 97 4.33 22.73 -24.80
N THR A 98 3.84 23.23 -25.94
CA THR A 98 2.83 24.29 -25.90
C THR A 98 1.53 23.75 -25.30
N VAL A 99 0.66 24.61 -24.74
CA VAL A 99 -0.66 24.10 -24.25
C VAL A 99 -1.57 23.68 -25.39
N ASP A 100 -1.31 24.16 -26.60
CA ASP A 100 -2.02 23.70 -27.79
C ASP A 100 -1.51 22.32 -28.26
N GLU A 101 -0.25 21.98 -27.96
CA GLU A 101 0.31 20.62 -28.06
C GLU A 101 0.01 19.77 -26.82
N PHE A 102 -0.47 20.37 -25.72
CA PHE A 102 -0.79 19.65 -24.51
C PHE A 102 -1.97 18.73 -24.80
N TYR A 103 -1.65 17.46 -24.75
CA TYR A 103 -2.44 16.33 -25.20
C TYR A 103 -3.72 16.08 -24.42
N GLY A 104 -4.43 17.03 -23.78
CA GLY A 104 -5.54 16.74 -22.86
C GLY A 104 -6.49 15.59 -23.28
N LYS A 105 -6.93 15.56 -24.55
CA LYS A 105 -7.73 14.44 -25.10
C LYS A 105 -6.93 13.15 -25.35
N ASN A 106 -5.72 13.24 -25.88
CA ASN A 106 -4.84 12.08 -26.09
C ASN A 106 -4.30 11.53 -24.75
N LEU A 107 -4.08 12.37 -23.75
CA LEU A 107 -3.70 12.05 -22.38
C LEU A 107 -4.80 11.23 -21.72
N VAL A 108 -6.02 11.76 -21.67
CA VAL A 108 -7.18 11.06 -21.09
C VAL A 108 -7.43 9.75 -21.85
N SER A 109 -7.38 9.76 -23.18
CA SER A 109 -7.55 8.56 -23.99
C SER A 109 -6.46 7.52 -23.74
N ASN A 110 -5.19 7.92 -23.66
CA ASN A 110 -4.08 7.00 -23.48
C ASN A 110 -4.06 6.42 -22.07
N LEU A 111 -4.33 7.23 -21.05
CA LEU A 111 -4.49 6.75 -19.67
C LEU A 111 -5.67 5.78 -19.57
N ALA A 112 -6.81 6.12 -20.18
CA ALA A 112 -7.97 5.25 -20.23
C ALA A 112 -7.66 3.89 -20.90
N LEU A 113 -6.93 3.91 -22.02
CA LEU A 113 -6.49 2.70 -22.72
C LEU A 113 -5.53 1.84 -21.89
N PHE A 114 -4.54 2.47 -21.25
CA PHE A 114 -3.58 1.77 -20.39
C PHE A 114 -4.28 1.11 -19.19
N LEU A 115 -5.11 1.88 -18.50
CA LEU A 115 -5.84 1.45 -17.30
C LEU A 115 -7.06 0.58 -17.59
N LYS A 116 -7.46 0.47 -18.86
CA LYS A 116 -8.66 -0.22 -19.32
C LYS A 116 -9.93 0.30 -18.62
N ILE A 117 -10.02 1.62 -18.48
CA ILE A 117 -11.18 2.30 -17.89
C ILE A 117 -11.85 3.25 -18.89
N PRO A 118 -13.14 3.57 -18.70
CA PRO A 118 -13.81 4.63 -19.45
C PRO A 118 -13.12 6.00 -19.29
N THR A 119 -13.10 6.80 -20.37
CA THR A 119 -12.50 8.14 -20.36
C THR A 119 -13.21 9.12 -19.42
N ASN A 120 -14.51 8.93 -19.18
CA ASN A 120 -15.30 9.76 -18.25
C ASN A 120 -14.93 9.52 -16.77
N MET A 121 -14.12 8.51 -16.46
CA MET A 121 -13.56 8.33 -15.12
C MET A 121 -12.34 9.22 -14.85
N ILE A 122 -11.74 9.80 -15.89
CA ILE A 122 -10.48 10.56 -15.79
C ILE A 122 -10.76 12.04 -16.01
N ARG A 123 -10.34 12.88 -15.05
CA ARG A 123 -10.53 14.34 -15.09
C ARG A 123 -9.21 15.04 -14.88
N VAL A 124 -8.83 15.91 -15.82
CA VAL A 124 -7.71 16.83 -15.63
C VAL A 124 -8.21 18.00 -14.80
N THR A 125 -7.74 18.13 -13.56
CA THR A 125 -8.18 19.18 -12.62
C THR A 125 -7.36 20.45 -12.79
N LYS A 126 -6.05 20.31 -13.03
CA LYS A 126 -5.15 21.45 -13.12
C LYS A 126 -4.01 21.21 -14.10
N VAL A 127 -3.64 22.27 -14.82
CA VAL A 127 -2.45 22.28 -15.68
C VAL A 127 -1.66 23.53 -15.34
N ILE A 128 -0.51 23.35 -14.70
CA ILE A 128 0.35 24.42 -14.23
C ILE A 128 1.55 24.50 -15.18
N ARG A 129 1.79 25.68 -15.75
CA ARG A 129 3.06 25.96 -16.42
C ARG A 129 4.11 26.34 -15.37
N GLU A 130 5.28 25.73 -15.45
CA GLU A 130 6.41 26.11 -14.61
C GLU A 130 6.87 27.52 -15.04
N ASP A 131 6.49 28.56 -14.30
CA ASP A 131 6.69 29.93 -14.75
C ASP A 131 8.17 30.33 -14.61
N SER A 132 8.82 30.60 -15.75
CA SER A 132 10.21 31.06 -15.79
C SER A 132 10.25 32.57 -15.53
N ALA A 133 10.16 32.96 -14.25
CA ALA A 133 10.29 34.35 -13.80
C ALA A 133 11.64 35.04 -14.13
N ARG A 134 12.51 34.42 -14.96
CA ARG A 134 13.66 35.08 -15.60
C ARG A 134 13.84 34.61 -17.04
N ARG A 135 13.20 35.33 -17.96
CA ARG A 135 13.74 35.76 -19.28
C ARG A 135 14.88 34.89 -19.84
N ARG A 136 14.60 33.65 -20.23
CA ARG A 136 15.40 32.93 -21.23
C ARG A 136 14.59 31.81 -21.86
N ARG A 137 14.59 31.82 -23.19
CA ARG A 137 13.97 30.87 -24.12
C ARG A 137 14.46 29.43 -23.88
N ARG A 138 14.01 28.79 -22.81
CA ARG A 138 13.99 27.34 -22.66
C ARG A 138 12.55 26.97 -22.42
N ALA A 139 12.09 25.96 -23.14
CA ALA A 139 10.73 25.47 -23.04
C ALA A 139 10.53 25.03 -21.57
N THR A 140 9.51 25.60 -20.90
CA THR A 140 9.18 25.37 -19.49
C THR A 140 8.32 24.12 -19.35
N GLY A 141 8.60 23.29 -18.34
CA GLY A 141 7.80 22.08 -18.06
C GLY A 141 6.35 22.40 -17.70
N LEU A 142 5.49 21.40 -17.83
CA LEU A 142 4.08 21.46 -17.43
C LEU A 142 3.84 20.45 -16.29
N THR A 143 3.19 20.87 -15.21
CA THR A 143 2.68 19.96 -14.18
C THR A 143 1.19 19.74 -14.42
N VAL A 144 0.78 18.49 -14.46
CA VAL A 144 -0.60 18.08 -14.73
C VAL A 144 -1.14 17.35 -13.51
N GLU A 145 -2.31 17.75 -13.03
CA GLU A 145 -3.05 17.07 -11.97
C GLU A 145 -4.29 16.41 -12.56
N VAL A 146 -4.51 15.14 -12.19
CA VAL A 146 -5.59 14.31 -12.71
C VAL A 146 -6.26 13.56 -11.57
N GLU A 147 -7.58 13.57 -11.56
CA GLU A 147 -8.41 12.72 -10.71
C GLU A 147 -8.99 11.56 -11.51
N ILE A 148 -8.94 10.37 -10.92
CA ILE A 148 -9.58 9.17 -11.46
C ILE A 148 -10.64 8.72 -10.46
N SER A 149 -11.90 8.78 -10.84
CA SER A 149 -13.02 8.43 -9.97
C SER A 149 -14.18 7.86 -10.79
N GLN A 150 -15.07 7.11 -10.15
CA GLN A 150 -16.32 6.72 -10.78
C GLN A 150 -17.28 7.91 -10.83
N LEU A 151 -18.20 7.95 -11.79
CA LEU A 151 -19.20 9.00 -11.86
C LEU A 151 -20.09 9.08 -10.59
N PRO A 152 -20.65 10.26 -10.27
CA PRO A 152 -21.67 10.38 -9.23
C PRO A 152 -22.91 9.53 -9.54
N GLU A 153 -23.41 8.79 -8.54
CA GLU A 153 -24.66 8.05 -8.71
C GLU A 153 -25.85 8.99 -8.57
N GLN A 154 -26.75 9.01 -9.55
CA GLN A 154 -27.94 9.86 -9.48
C GLN A 154 -28.97 9.38 -8.44
N GLN A 155 -28.98 8.07 -8.19
CA GLN A 155 -29.80 7.40 -7.20
C GLN A 155 -28.92 6.43 -6.41
N ILE A 156 -29.11 6.35 -5.10
CA ILE A 156 -28.40 5.36 -4.28
C ILE A 156 -28.72 3.97 -4.83
N SER A 157 -27.70 3.28 -5.33
CA SER A 157 -27.78 1.90 -5.77
C SER A 157 -26.97 0.98 -4.85
N ASN A 158 -27.27 -0.32 -4.84
CA ASN A 158 -26.54 -1.30 -4.02
C ASN A 158 -25.14 -1.64 -4.57
N SER A 159 -24.54 -0.79 -5.41
CA SER A 159 -23.16 -1.01 -5.86
C SER A 159 -22.24 -1.01 -4.62
N THR A 160 -21.43 -2.05 -4.46
CA THR A 160 -20.66 -2.17 -3.23
C THR A 160 -19.50 -1.18 -3.24
N SER A 161 -19.42 -0.32 -2.22
CA SER A 161 -18.29 0.62 -2.02
C SER A 161 -16.93 -0.08 -2.13
N GLU A 162 -16.88 -1.35 -1.74
CA GLU A 162 -15.72 -2.24 -1.87
C GLU A 162 -15.27 -2.44 -3.32
N GLU A 163 -16.18 -2.74 -4.25
CA GLU A 163 -15.82 -2.92 -5.68
C GLU A 163 -15.26 -1.63 -6.30
N LYS A 164 -15.83 -0.48 -5.93
CA LYS A 164 -15.35 0.84 -6.37
C LYS A 164 -13.93 1.09 -5.88
N PHE A 165 -13.70 0.83 -4.60
CA PHE A 165 -12.40 0.95 -3.96
C PHE A 165 -11.38 0.00 -4.60
N ARG A 166 -11.70 -1.28 -4.80
CA ARG A 166 -10.80 -2.26 -5.44
C ARG A 166 -10.43 -1.89 -6.86
N THR A 167 -11.38 -1.38 -7.64
CA THR A 167 -11.12 -0.89 -9.00
C THR A 167 -10.09 0.25 -8.99
N LEU A 168 -10.28 1.24 -8.13
CA LEU A 168 -9.38 2.39 -8.00
C LEU A 168 -8.03 2.01 -7.38
N GLN A 169 -8.00 1.02 -6.48
CA GLN A 169 -6.73 0.50 -5.95
C GLN A 169 -5.91 -0.19 -7.03
N ASN A 170 -6.55 -1.01 -7.87
CA ASN A 170 -5.86 -1.68 -8.97
C ASN A 170 -5.28 -0.67 -9.96
N ILE A 171 -6.00 0.44 -10.22
CA ILE A 171 -5.49 1.55 -11.03
C ILE A 171 -4.21 2.15 -10.42
N ALA A 172 -4.23 2.45 -9.10
CA ALA A 172 -3.05 2.98 -8.41
C ALA A 172 -1.88 1.98 -8.42
N ASP A 173 -2.17 0.69 -8.25
CA ASP A 173 -1.20 -0.41 -8.30
C ASP A 173 -0.56 -0.56 -9.70
N ASP A 174 -1.36 -0.56 -10.76
CA ASP A 174 -0.88 -0.68 -12.15
C ASP A 174 -0.01 0.52 -12.56
N LEU A 175 -0.43 1.73 -12.18
CA LEU A 175 0.38 2.95 -12.38
C LEU A 175 1.71 2.88 -11.62
N GLY A 176 1.66 2.50 -10.34
CA GLY A 176 2.86 2.37 -9.53
C GLY A 176 3.80 1.29 -10.06
N LYS A 177 3.30 0.14 -10.53
CA LYS A 177 4.10 -0.92 -11.14
C LYS A 177 4.77 -0.46 -12.43
N ALA A 178 4.04 0.27 -13.29
CA ALA A 178 4.60 0.83 -14.51
C ALA A 178 5.70 1.86 -14.20
N ALA A 179 5.51 2.70 -13.17
CA ALA A 179 6.53 3.63 -12.69
C ALA A 179 7.76 2.90 -12.16
N VAL A 180 7.61 2.00 -11.20
CA VAL A 180 8.70 1.24 -10.56
C VAL A 180 9.53 0.44 -11.57
N SER A 181 8.89 -0.09 -12.62
CA SER A 181 9.59 -0.84 -13.68
C SER A 181 10.23 0.03 -14.76
N GLY A 182 10.06 1.36 -14.72
CA GLY A 182 10.55 2.28 -15.76
C GLY A 182 9.76 2.24 -17.07
N ASN A 183 8.60 1.58 -17.09
CA ASN A 183 7.77 1.41 -18.29
C ASN A 183 6.62 2.42 -18.37
N LEU A 184 6.51 3.36 -17.43
CA LEU A 184 5.39 4.31 -17.34
C LEU A 184 5.17 5.05 -18.66
N SER A 185 6.24 5.57 -19.27
CA SER A 185 6.12 6.30 -20.53
C SER A 185 5.66 5.43 -21.69
N GLN A 186 6.19 4.21 -21.80
CA GLN A 186 5.82 3.27 -22.85
C GLN A 186 4.39 2.76 -22.68
N ALA A 187 3.98 2.50 -21.44
CA ALA A 187 2.68 1.94 -21.11
C ALA A 187 1.56 2.97 -21.28
N THR A 188 1.82 4.23 -20.94
CA THR A 188 0.86 5.32 -21.06
C THR A 188 0.99 6.10 -22.37
N GLY A 189 2.03 5.87 -23.18
CA GLY A 189 2.29 6.62 -24.41
C GLY A 189 2.55 8.12 -24.17
N ILE A 190 2.98 8.49 -22.95
CA ILE A 190 3.24 9.87 -22.52
C ILE A 190 4.67 9.94 -22.03
N ASP A 191 5.42 10.97 -22.40
CA ASP A 191 6.80 11.15 -21.94
C ASP A 191 6.82 11.65 -20.49
N MET A 192 6.75 10.71 -19.53
CA MET A 192 6.83 10.97 -18.09
C MET A 192 7.77 9.96 -17.42
N ALA A 193 8.72 10.47 -16.64
CA ALA A 193 9.70 9.67 -15.90
C ALA A 193 9.24 9.31 -14.48
N SER A 194 8.44 10.19 -13.87
CA SER A 194 7.99 10.07 -12.48
C SER A 194 6.58 10.64 -12.31
N MET A 195 5.92 10.22 -11.23
CA MET A 195 4.57 10.66 -10.89
C MET A 195 4.39 10.68 -9.38
N HIS A 196 3.49 11.52 -8.92
CA HIS A 196 2.94 11.54 -7.58
C HIS A 196 1.58 10.86 -7.60
N ILE A 197 1.37 9.88 -6.74
CA ILE A 197 0.09 9.15 -6.63
C ILE A 197 -0.42 9.26 -5.20
N LEU A 198 -1.69 9.64 -5.07
CA LEU A 198 -2.45 9.42 -3.86
C LEU A 198 -3.47 8.30 -4.12
N PRO A 199 -3.29 7.11 -3.51
CA PRO A 199 -4.20 5.99 -3.68
C PRO A 199 -5.57 6.29 -3.05
N PRO A 200 -6.62 5.55 -3.43
CA PRO A 200 -7.94 5.76 -2.85
C PRO A 200 -7.91 5.40 -1.37
N THR A 201 -8.68 6.15 -0.57
CA THR A 201 -8.78 5.82 0.84
C THR A 201 -9.56 4.51 1.02
N PRO A 202 -9.06 3.55 1.83
CA PRO A 202 -9.79 2.32 2.12
C PRO A 202 -11.13 2.59 2.81
N PRO A 203 -12.16 1.77 2.57
CA PRO A 203 -13.40 1.83 3.33
C PRO A 203 -13.18 1.32 4.76
N PRO A 204 -14.01 1.70 5.74
CA PRO A 204 -13.89 1.25 7.13
C PRO A 204 -13.93 -0.27 7.34
N THR A 205 -14.45 -1.01 6.37
CA THR A 205 -14.50 -2.47 6.36
C THR A 205 -13.17 -3.12 5.97
N ASP A 206 -12.27 -2.39 5.31
CA ASP A 206 -10.97 -2.90 4.88
C ASP A 206 -9.95 -2.83 6.05
N PRO A 207 -9.16 -3.89 6.30
CA PRO A 207 -8.14 -3.89 7.35
C PRO A 207 -7.11 -2.74 7.27
N ALA A 208 -6.83 -2.25 6.06
CA ALA A 208 -5.95 -1.11 5.81
C ALA A 208 -6.53 0.21 6.33
N TRP A 209 -7.84 0.29 6.59
CA TRP A 209 -8.46 1.47 7.21
C TRP A 209 -7.80 1.84 8.52
N ARG A 210 -7.38 0.86 9.33
CA ARG A 210 -6.72 1.13 10.61
C ARG A 210 -5.48 2.02 10.44
N MET A 211 -4.72 1.82 9.37
CA MET A 211 -3.53 2.62 9.09
C MET A 211 -3.84 4.08 8.77
N VAL A 212 -5.02 4.36 8.22
CA VAL A 212 -5.47 5.73 7.90
C VAL A 212 -6.17 6.36 9.10
N ALA A 213 -6.94 5.58 9.85
CA ALA A 213 -7.70 6.04 11.01
C ALA A 213 -6.81 6.46 12.19
N ASP A 214 -5.61 5.87 12.32
CA ASP A 214 -4.65 6.22 13.38
C ASP A 214 -3.86 7.51 13.07
N VAL A 215 -3.96 8.06 11.85
CA VAL A 215 -3.27 9.29 11.45
C VAL A 215 -3.98 10.52 12.01
N GLU A 216 -3.22 11.45 12.58
CA GLU A 216 -3.77 12.71 13.09
C GLU A 216 -4.44 13.51 11.97
N VAL A 217 -5.65 13.98 12.25
CA VAL A 217 -6.49 14.66 11.27
C VAL A 217 -6.10 16.15 11.21
N THR A 218 -5.47 16.57 10.11
CA THR A 218 -5.11 17.98 9.87
C THR A 218 -5.89 18.58 8.70
N ARG A 219 -5.83 19.92 8.55
CA ARG A 219 -6.38 20.62 7.39
C ARG A 219 -5.46 20.58 6.17
N GLU A 220 -4.26 20.02 6.30
CA GLU A 220 -3.32 19.93 5.20
C GLU A 220 -3.74 18.83 4.24
N ASP A 221 -3.41 18.98 2.97
CA ASP A 221 -3.63 17.93 1.98
C ASP A 221 -2.66 16.77 2.21
N PRO A 222 -3.13 15.52 2.06
CA PRO A 222 -2.26 14.37 2.21
C PRO A 222 -1.14 14.43 1.18
N VAL A 223 0.09 14.16 1.62
CA VAL A 223 1.26 14.17 0.75
C VAL A 223 1.18 13.00 -0.24
N PRO A 224 1.14 13.26 -1.55
CA PRO A 224 1.15 12.19 -2.54
C PRO A 224 2.46 11.40 -2.52
N SER A 225 2.38 10.09 -2.76
CA SER A 225 3.53 9.19 -2.84
C SER A 225 4.29 9.39 -4.15
N PHE A 226 5.60 9.64 -4.08
CA PHE A 226 6.45 9.76 -5.27
C PHE A 226 6.79 8.38 -5.83
N VAL A 227 6.51 8.16 -7.11
CA VAL A 227 6.86 6.93 -7.83
C VAL A 227 7.65 7.24 -9.10
N ALA A 228 8.69 6.45 -9.33
CA ALA A 228 9.60 6.54 -10.48
C ALA A 228 10.23 5.16 -10.70
N SER A 229 11.09 5.05 -11.72
CA SER A 229 11.86 3.82 -11.94
C SER A 229 12.80 3.55 -10.76
N VAL A 230 12.78 2.32 -10.24
CA VAL A 230 13.72 1.93 -9.19
C VAL A 230 15.05 1.54 -9.84
N ALA A 231 16.07 2.38 -9.64
CA ALA A 231 17.40 2.12 -10.14
C ALA A 231 18.18 1.18 -9.21
N ARG A 232 17.99 1.31 -7.89
CA ARG A 232 18.70 0.49 -6.92
C ARG A 232 17.94 0.28 -5.62
N LEU A 233 18.26 -0.84 -4.97
CA LEU A 233 17.90 -1.12 -3.58
C LEU A 233 19.12 -0.82 -2.69
N MET A 234 18.89 -0.23 -1.52
CA MET A 234 19.93 0.05 -0.53
C MET A 234 19.61 -0.67 0.78
N VAL A 235 20.56 -1.45 1.29
CA VAL A 235 20.47 -2.06 2.62
C VAL A 235 20.76 -0.98 3.66
N MET A 236 19.75 -0.63 4.44
CA MET A 236 19.83 0.41 5.47
C MET A 236 20.21 -0.19 6.82
N GLN A 237 19.72 -1.39 7.09
CA GLN A 237 20.11 -2.20 8.24
C GLN A 237 20.53 -3.58 7.76
N GLU A 238 21.76 -3.95 8.05
CA GLU A 238 22.31 -5.25 7.66
C GLU A 238 21.75 -6.38 8.52
N PRO A 239 21.51 -7.58 7.99
CA PRO A 239 21.17 -8.74 8.80
C PRO A 239 22.33 -9.08 9.76
N LEU A 240 22.00 -9.49 10.98
CA LEU A 240 22.96 -10.03 11.95
C LEU A 240 22.51 -11.43 12.39
N PRO A 241 23.24 -12.50 12.01
CA PRO A 241 22.88 -13.84 12.43
C PRO A 241 23.17 -14.07 13.91
N SER A 242 22.53 -15.10 14.47
CA SER A 242 22.98 -15.74 15.71
C SER A 242 24.16 -16.69 15.42
N ASP A 243 25.02 -16.91 16.42
CA ASP A 243 26.25 -17.72 16.28
C ASP A 243 25.99 -19.16 15.81
N HIS A 244 24.85 -19.74 16.18
CA HIS A 244 24.46 -21.13 15.92
C HIS A 244 23.21 -21.27 15.04
N GLY A 245 22.85 -20.20 14.31
CA GLY A 245 21.62 -20.15 13.53
C GLY A 245 20.40 -19.82 14.39
N GLY A 246 19.23 -19.84 13.76
CA GLY A 246 17.97 -19.36 14.33
C GLY A 246 17.62 -17.93 13.88
N PRO A 247 16.71 -17.24 14.60
CA PRO A 247 16.30 -15.87 14.29
C PRO A 247 17.50 -14.92 14.19
N LEU A 248 17.43 -13.98 13.25
CA LEU A 248 18.42 -12.92 13.20
C LEU A 248 18.30 -12.03 14.44
N ILE A 249 19.44 -11.68 15.03
CA ILE A 249 19.54 -10.71 16.12
C ILE A 249 19.13 -9.32 15.62
N GLN A 250 19.49 -9.01 14.37
CA GLN A 250 19.10 -7.79 13.68
C GLN A 250 18.47 -8.14 12.34
N GLN A 251 17.23 -7.70 12.14
CA GLN A 251 16.51 -7.90 10.89
C GLN A 251 16.93 -6.86 9.85
N PRO A 252 16.97 -7.24 8.57
CA PRO A 252 17.33 -6.31 7.51
C PRO A 252 16.20 -5.35 7.17
N SER A 253 16.57 -4.08 6.92
CA SER A 253 15.69 -3.08 6.34
C SER A 253 16.32 -2.48 5.09
N LEU A 254 15.48 -2.25 4.08
CA LEU A 254 15.89 -1.80 2.76
C LEU A 254 15.10 -0.60 2.30
N LYS A 255 15.71 0.20 1.43
CA LYS A 255 15.10 1.36 0.78
C LYS A 255 15.20 1.25 -0.74
N ALA A 256 14.11 1.54 -1.44
CA ALA A 256 14.06 1.64 -2.90
C ALA A 256 14.36 3.07 -3.37
N LEU A 257 15.30 3.22 -4.30
CA LEU A 257 15.80 4.51 -4.77
C LEU A 257 15.82 4.60 -6.30
N ASP A 258 15.58 5.79 -6.84
CA ASP A 258 15.79 6.12 -8.27
C ASP A 258 17.29 6.41 -8.56
N GLU A 259 17.59 6.87 -9.77
CA GLU A 259 18.97 7.17 -10.22
C GLU A 259 19.58 8.34 -9.44
N GLU A 260 18.76 9.33 -9.08
CA GLU A 260 19.13 10.52 -8.31
C GLU A 260 19.23 10.26 -6.80
N GLY A 261 18.73 9.12 -6.32
CA GLY A 261 18.74 8.74 -4.90
C GLY A 261 17.50 9.18 -4.11
N ASN A 262 16.42 9.58 -4.78
CA ASN A 262 15.13 9.86 -4.16
C ASN A 262 14.43 8.57 -3.73
N CYS A 263 13.60 8.68 -2.69
CA CYS A 263 12.79 7.60 -2.14
C CYS A 263 11.63 7.28 -3.07
N VAL A 264 11.64 6.10 -3.71
CA VAL A 264 10.57 5.64 -4.59
C VAL A 264 9.55 4.85 -3.79
N SER A 265 8.31 5.34 -3.69
CA SER A 265 7.23 4.76 -2.90
C SER A 265 6.64 3.49 -3.54
N VAL A 266 7.41 2.40 -3.57
CA VAL A 266 6.96 1.08 -4.06
C VAL A 266 5.71 0.58 -3.30
N GLY A 267 5.49 1.03 -2.07
CA GLY A 267 4.35 0.64 -1.24
C GLY A 267 2.98 1.07 -1.74
N VAL A 268 2.87 1.88 -2.80
CA VAL A 268 1.59 2.08 -3.51
C VAL A 268 1.20 0.86 -4.36
N THR A 269 2.15 -0.04 -4.58
CA THR A 269 1.99 -1.26 -5.37
C THR A 269 1.90 -2.50 -4.48
N SER A 270 1.47 -3.59 -5.09
CA SER A 270 1.49 -4.95 -4.58
C SER A 270 2.84 -5.66 -4.80
N LEU A 271 3.88 -4.95 -5.25
CA LEU A 271 5.21 -5.54 -5.41
C LEU A 271 5.81 -5.90 -4.06
N MET A 272 6.40 -7.09 -3.99
CA MET A 272 7.04 -7.61 -2.79
C MET A 272 8.55 -7.69 -2.99
N LEU A 273 9.29 -7.38 -1.93
CA LEU A 273 10.71 -7.66 -1.85
C LEU A 273 10.91 -9.13 -1.42
N VAL A 274 11.74 -9.86 -2.17
CA VAL A 274 12.03 -11.27 -1.89
C VAL A 274 13.46 -11.43 -1.39
N ALA A 275 13.65 -12.05 -0.23
CA ALA A 275 14.96 -12.38 0.33
C ALA A 275 15.35 -13.82 -0.01
N MET A 276 16.60 -14.03 -0.43
CA MET A 276 17.17 -15.35 -0.67
C MET A 276 18.55 -15.46 -0.03
N LEU A 277 18.86 -16.63 0.55
CA LEU A 277 20.20 -16.92 1.04
C LEU A 277 21.07 -17.50 -0.09
N LYS A 278 22.27 -16.96 -0.23
CA LYS A 278 23.25 -17.34 -1.24
C LYS A 278 24.57 -17.72 -0.58
N GLY A 279 25.16 -18.81 -1.04
CA GLY A 279 26.48 -19.25 -0.59
C GLY A 279 27.62 -18.54 -1.32
N PRO A 280 28.87 -18.90 -1.01
CA PRO A 280 30.03 -18.45 -1.77
C PRO A 280 29.84 -18.74 -3.27
N GLY A 281 30.09 -17.76 -4.12
CA GLY A 281 29.90 -17.89 -5.58
C GLY A 281 28.44 -17.71 -6.07
N GLY A 282 27.50 -17.34 -5.20
CA GLY A 282 26.14 -16.95 -5.63
C GLY A 282 25.16 -18.10 -5.84
N LEU A 283 25.48 -19.31 -5.35
CA LEU A 283 24.57 -20.45 -5.36
C LEU A 283 23.44 -20.26 -4.34
N SER A 284 22.20 -20.59 -4.71
CA SER A 284 21.09 -20.61 -3.74
C SER A 284 21.32 -21.66 -2.67
N LEU A 285 21.23 -21.25 -1.42
CA LEU A 285 21.29 -22.14 -0.27
C LEU A 285 19.89 -22.31 0.33
N PRO A 286 19.50 -23.54 0.72
CA PRO A 286 18.37 -23.71 1.62
C PRO A 286 18.72 -23.17 3.01
N GLY A 287 17.71 -22.98 3.85
CA GLY A 287 17.91 -22.64 5.27
C GLY A 287 17.49 -21.24 5.69
N LEU A 288 17.09 -20.36 4.77
CA LEU A 288 16.37 -19.14 5.13
C LEU A 288 14.92 -19.50 5.50
N GLN A 289 14.48 -19.12 6.68
CA GLN A 289 13.11 -19.34 7.17
C GLN A 289 12.50 -18.01 7.65
N GLY A 290 11.23 -18.06 8.07
CA GLY A 290 10.40 -16.88 8.34
C GLY A 290 9.71 -16.37 7.07
N ASN A 291 9.23 -15.13 7.11
CA ASN A 291 8.63 -14.51 5.94
C ASN A 291 9.69 -13.92 5.00
N THR A 292 10.05 -14.69 3.98
CA THR A 292 11.04 -14.28 2.97
C THR A 292 10.52 -13.21 1.99
N THR A 293 9.24 -12.83 2.09
CA THR A 293 8.62 -11.84 1.24
C THR A 293 7.98 -10.72 2.07
N VAL A 294 8.25 -9.46 1.73
CA VAL A 294 7.67 -8.33 2.46
C VAL A 294 7.14 -7.26 1.50
N LEU A 295 6.02 -6.65 1.87
CA LEU A 295 5.48 -5.49 1.16
C LEU A 295 6.25 -4.24 1.54
N PHE A 296 6.27 -3.26 0.63
CA PHE A 296 6.82 -1.95 0.91
C PHE A 296 5.81 -1.09 1.67
N VAL A 297 6.31 -0.26 2.59
CA VAL A 297 5.58 0.87 3.17
C VAL A 297 6.32 2.13 2.71
N SER A 298 5.67 2.94 1.86
CA SER A 298 6.37 3.97 1.07
C SER A 298 7.57 3.35 0.33
N CYS A 299 8.80 3.83 0.53
CA CYS A 299 10.01 3.26 -0.09
C CYS A 299 10.75 2.24 0.77
N TRP A 300 10.21 1.86 1.93
CA TRP A 300 10.87 0.98 2.89
C TRP A 300 10.31 -0.44 2.86
N ALA A 301 11.21 -1.43 2.97
CA ALA A 301 10.88 -2.83 3.15
C ALA A 301 11.62 -3.35 4.38
N ASN A 302 10.86 -3.74 5.41
CA ASN A 302 11.40 -4.10 6.71
C ASN A 302 11.02 -5.54 7.04
N TYR A 303 12.00 -6.43 7.07
CA TYR A 303 11.79 -7.78 7.57
C TYR A 303 11.71 -7.76 9.10
N THR A 304 10.98 -8.71 9.67
CA THR A 304 10.78 -8.79 11.13
C THR A 304 11.08 -10.17 11.71
N ASP A 305 11.09 -11.22 10.87
CA ASP A 305 11.07 -12.61 11.33
C ASP A 305 12.01 -13.54 10.54
N LEU A 306 12.98 -13.01 9.78
CA LEU A 306 13.93 -13.87 9.08
C LEU A 306 14.81 -14.64 10.07
N SER A 307 15.10 -15.90 9.72
CA SER A 307 16.00 -16.77 10.46
C SER A 307 16.84 -17.61 9.50
N ILE A 308 18.05 -17.98 9.92
CA ILE A 308 18.94 -18.84 9.13
C ILE A 308 19.21 -20.12 9.92
N ASN A 309 18.84 -21.26 9.36
CA ASN A 309 19.01 -22.57 9.98
C ASN A 309 19.94 -23.47 9.16
N THR A 310 21.04 -22.90 8.68
CA THR A 310 22.08 -23.61 7.93
C THR A 310 23.42 -22.97 8.26
N ALA A 311 24.38 -23.82 8.64
CA ALA A 311 25.75 -23.40 8.90
C ALA A 311 26.47 -23.14 7.58
N GLY A 312 27.40 -22.19 7.59
CA GLY A 312 28.17 -21.81 6.41
C GLY A 312 28.99 -20.57 6.66
N GLU A 313 30.01 -20.38 5.83
CA GLU A 313 30.88 -19.21 5.85
C GLU A 313 30.66 -18.38 4.59
N ASN A 314 30.83 -17.06 4.70
CA ASN A 314 30.74 -16.13 3.56
C ASN A 314 29.42 -16.23 2.77
N MET A 315 28.31 -16.53 3.46
CA MET A 315 26.98 -16.49 2.89
C MET A 315 26.51 -15.04 2.76
N THR A 316 25.57 -14.75 1.86
CA THR A 316 24.96 -13.42 1.72
C THR A 316 23.46 -13.55 1.55
N MET A 317 22.70 -12.56 2.04
CA MET A 317 21.31 -12.41 1.66
C MET A 317 21.23 -11.56 0.41
N VAL A 318 20.46 -12.00 -0.57
CA VAL A 318 20.19 -11.23 -1.79
C VAL A 318 18.71 -10.92 -1.84
N PHE A 319 18.41 -9.64 -1.96
CA PHE A 319 17.06 -9.11 -2.00
C PHE A 319 16.71 -8.75 -3.43
N TYR A 320 15.52 -9.16 -3.88
CA TYR A 320 15.04 -8.97 -5.25
C TYR A 320 13.75 -8.16 -5.26
N LEU A 321 13.72 -7.11 -6.07
CA LEU A 321 12.53 -6.39 -6.49
C LEU A 321 12.49 -6.44 -8.03
N ASN A 322 11.69 -7.34 -8.58
CA ASN A 322 11.68 -7.65 -10.01
C ASN A 322 13.09 -7.95 -10.55
N SER A 323 13.63 -7.10 -11.43
CA SER A 323 14.98 -7.21 -12.00
C SER A 323 16.06 -6.55 -11.13
N VAL A 324 15.68 -5.69 -10.18
CA VAL A 324 16.61 -4.97 -9.30
C VAL A 324 16.97 -5.87 -8.12
N LYS A 325 18.26 -5.93 -7.78
CA LYS A 325 18.74 -6.71 -6.65
C LYS A 325 19.84 -6.02 -5.87
N VAL A 326 19.95 -6.35 -4.59
CA VAL A 326 21.06 -5.92 -3.71
C VAL A 326 21.48 -7.07 -2.80
N GLN A 327 22.74 -7.08 -2.40
CA GLN A 327 23.30 -8.09 -1.50
C GLN A 327 23.63 -7.47 -0.15
N SER A 328 23.42 -8.22 0.92
CA SER A 328 23.91 -7.88 2.27
C SER A 328 25.42 -8.07 2.36
N ARG A 329 25.98 -7.64 3.50
CA ARG A 329 27.30 -8.11 3.94
C ARG A 329 27.36 -9.63 4.11
N SER A 330 28.57 -10.17 4.16
CA SER A 330 28.81 -11.59 4.42
C SER A 330 28.35 -12.01 5.82
N ILE A 331 27.78 -13.22 5.89
CA ILE A 331 27.19 -13.88 7.05
C ILE A 331 27.91 -15.20 7.26
N THR A 332 28.32 -15.46 8.51
CA THR A 332 28.94 -16.72 8.92
C THR A 332 28.19 -17.29 10.10
N ILE A 333 27.83 -18.57 10.02
CA ILE A 333 27.13 -19.32 11.07
C ILE A 333 27.88 -20.61 11.33
N LYS A 334 28.22 -20.85 12.60
CA LYS A 334 28.94 -22.05 13.01
C LYS A 334 27.97 -23.22 13.14
N ALA A 335 28.41 -24.40 12.71
CA ALA A 335 27.67 -25.62 13.00
C ALA A 335 27.58 -25.82 14.52
N ALA A 336 26.43 -26.27 15.02
CA ALA A 336 26.32 -26.68 16.41
C ALA A 336 27.27 -27.85 16.67
N THR A 337 28.23 -27.69 17.57
CA THR A 337 29.03 -28.81 18.08
C THR A 337 28.10 -29.70 18.90
N THR A 338 27.71 -30.85 18.34
CA THR A 338 27.18 -31.95 19.13
C THR A 338 28.30 -32.45 20.02
N VAL A 339 28.31 -32.00 21.27
CA VAL A 339 29.07 -32.68 22.32
C VAL A 339 28.37 -34.03 22.50
N GLY A 340 28.91 -35.08 21.88
CA GLY A 340 28.52 -36.44 22.21
C GLY A 340 28.75 -36.66 23.71
N PRO A 341 27.96 -37.51 24.39
CA PRO A 341 28.18 -37.78 25.80
C PRO A 341 29.63 -38.18 26.00
N THR A 342 30.40 -37.32 26.66
CA THR A 342 31.73 -37.66 27.16
C THR A 342 31.51 -38.74 28.21
N VAL A 343 31.72 -40.00 27.82
CA VAL A 343 31.99 -41.06 28.78
C VAL A 343 33.33 -40.70 29.39
N ASP A 344 33.27 -40.07 30.56
CA ASP A 344 34.42 -39.87 31.43
C ASP A 344 34.79 -41.27 31.99
N PRO A 345 35.96 -41.85 31.67
CA PRO A 345 36.28 -43.21 32.11
C PRO A 345 36.79 -43.26 33.55
N ASP A 346 36.69 -42.19 34.34
CA ASP A 346 37.42 -42.09 35.60
C ASP A 346 36.63 -41.35 36.70
N LEU A 347 35.52 -41.93 37.14
CA LEU A 347 34.97 -41.66 38.46
C LEU A 347 34.50 -42.96 39.12
N ASP A 348 35.44 -43.54 39.86
CA ASP A 348 35.22 -44.56 40.88
C ASP A 348 34.28 -44.00 41.97
N PHE A 349 33.02 -44.43 41.97
CA PHE A 349 32.11 -44.22 43.10
C PHE A 349 31.92 -45.55 43.84
N PRO A 350 32.25 -45.64 45.14
CA PRO A 350 31.99 -46.85 45.90
C PRO A 350 30.47 -47.02 46.11
N SER A 351 29.99 -48.19 45.70
CA SER A 351 28.65 -48.71 45.92
C SER A 351 28.38 -48.92 47.41
N ILE A 352 27.34 -48.27 47.93
CA ILE A 352 26.69 -48.59 49.21
C ILE A 352 25.26 -49.04 48.90
N PHE A 353 24.80 -50.07 49.62
CA PHE A 353 23.63 -50.93 49.39
C PHE A 353 23.88 -52.21 48.58
N ASP A 354 24.65 -53.11 49.19
CA ASP A 354 24.19 -54.50 49.36
C ASP A 354 22.85 -54.46 50.13
N SER A 355 21.77 -55.14 49.75
CA SER A 355 21.67 -56.59 49.78
C SER A 355 20.28 -57.02 49.28
N VAL A 356 20.22 -58.05 48.44
CA VAL A 356 19.34 -59.23 48.53
C VAL A 356 19.67 -60.18 47.36
N SER A 357 19.84 -61.45 47.70
CA SER A 357 20.31 -62.58 46.89
C SER A 357 19.32 -63.02 45.77
N PRO A 358 19.77 -63.89 44.83
CA PRO A 358 19.32 -63.89 43.43
C PRO A 358 18.13 -64.82 43.15
N VAL A 359 17.28 -64.45 42.19
CA VAL A 359 16.40 -65.40 41.49
C VAL A 359 16.82 -65.45 40.02
N LYS A 360 17.25 -66.64 39.59
CA LYS A 360 17.62 -66.94 38.21
C LYS A 360 16.37 -67.03 37.32
N SER A 361 16.47 -66.36 36.18
CA SER A 361 15.95 -66.66 34.84
C SER A 361 14.84 -67.72 34.72
N SER A 362 13.68 -67.32 34.20
CA SER A 362 13.13 -67.89 32.95
C SER A 362 11.77 -67.27 32.60
N THR A 363 11.62 -66.92 31.31
CA THR A 363 10.35 -66.91 30.52
C THR A 363 9.25 -65.93 30.95
N LEU A 364 8.42 -65.30 30.12
CA LEU A 364 8.04 -65.34 28.70
C LEU A 364 7.28 -64.00 28.45
N TYR A 365 7.32 -63.49 27.22
CA TYR A 365 6.23 -62.75 26.55
C TYR A 365 5.02 -62.34 27.40
N LEU A 366 4.81 -61.04 27.66
CA LEU A 366 3.46 -60.40 27.60
C LEU A 366 3.49 -58.88 27.91
N PHE A 367 3.98 -58.01 27.02
CA PHE A 367 3.65 -56.56 27.11
C PHE A 367 3.58 -55.90 25.73
N ALA A 368 2.81 -56.53 24.82
CA ALA A 368 2.42 -55.96 23.53
C ALA A 368 0.89 -55.81 23.39
N LEU A 369 0.14 -55.73 24.50
CA LEU A 369 -1.33 -55.81 24.44
C LEU A 369 -2.12 -54.93 25.42
N ILE A 370 -1.55 -53.82 25.91
CA ILE A 370 -2.28 -52.89 26.83
C ILE A 370 -2.29 -51.43 26.32
N LEU A 371 -1.92 -51.16 25.06
CA LEU A 371 -2.15 -49.84 24.45
C LEU A 371 -3.15 -49.84 23.28
N SER A 372 -3.74 -50.98 22.94
CA SER A 372 -4.78 -51.10 21.90
C SER A 372 -6.22 -51.13 22.45
N LEU A 373 -6.41 -51.00 23.78
CA LEU A 373 -7.75 -51.01 24.40
C LEU A 373 -8.24 -49.64 24.90
N SER A 374 -7.48 -48.57 24.67
CA SER A 374 -7.90 -47.19 24.96
C SER A 374 -8.28 -46.38 23.71
N LEU A 375 -8.13 -46.95 22.50
CA LEU A 375 -8.52 -46.30 21.23
C LEU A 375 -9.82 -46.82 20.62
N MET A 376 -10.56 -47.69 21.30
CA MET A 376 -11.84 -48.27 20.81
C MET A 376 -13.04 -48.02 21.74
N LEU A 377 -13.05 -46.91 22.48
CA LEU A 377 -14.21 -46.50 23.30
C LEU A 377 -14.60 -45.01 23.15
N LEU A 378 -14.08 -44.29 22.16
CA LEU A 378 -14.58 -42.95 21.78
C LEU A 378 -14.90 -42.89 20.27
N ARG A 379 -15.87 -43.70 19.86
CA ARG A 379 -16.74 -43.43 18.70
C ARG A 379 -18.14 -43.95 19.05
N VAL A 380 -18.99 -43.03 19.52
CA VAL A 380 -20.44 -43.02 19.31
C VAL A 380 -20.78 -41.65 18.78
#